data_AF-A0A3B9V267-F1
#
_entry.id   AF-A0A3B9V267-F1
#
_cell.length_a   1.000
_cell.length_b   1.000
_cell.length_c   1.000
_cell.angle_alpha   90.00
_cell.angle_beta   90.00
_cell.angle_gamma   90.00
#
_symmetry.space_group_name_H-M   'P 1'
#
loop_
_entity.id
_entity.type
_entity.pdbx_description
1 polymer ?
#
loop_
_entity_poly.entity_id
_entity_poly.type
_entity_poly.pdbx_seq_one_letter_code
_entity_poly.pdbx_strand_id
1 'polypeptide(L)'
;MNKLSGFLYTGTQIGKIERRAADVAGLDSWTLMQRAGQCAFQLLQAKWPKARSLTVWCGAGNNGGDGYVVAGMAAQAGWAVEVIALGEPTTEPARRALQEATQHSM
;
A
#
# COMPACT_ATOMS: atom_id res chain seq x y z
N MET A 1 -12.53 8.97 28.79
CA MET A 1 -11.66 9.34 27.65
C MET A 1 -10.59 8.27 27.52
N ASN A 2 -10.60 7.50 26.42
CA ASN A 2 -9.52 6.55 26.16
C ASN A 2 -8.22 7.35 25.96
N LYS A 3 -7.27 7.17 26.88
CA LYS A 3 -5.90 7.65 26.73
C LYS A 3 -5.30 6.91 25.54
N LEU A 4 -4.98 7.61 24.46
CA LEU A 4 -4.14 7.06 23.40
C LEU A 4 -2.81 6.68 24.07
N SER A 5 -2.56 5.38 24.25
CA SER A 5 -1.44 4.86 25.03
C SER A 5 -0.12 4.85 24.25
N GLY A 6 0.06 5.76 23.29
CA GLY A 6 1.19 5.75 22.36
C GLY A 6 1.56 7.13 21.86
N PHE A 7 2.79 7.24 21.36
CA PHE A 7 3.30 8.43 20.69
C PHE A 7 2.53 8.67 19.39
N LEU A 8 1.96 9.87 19.24
CA LEU A 8 1.41 10.34 17.97
C LEU A 8 2.54 11.04 17.20
N TYR A 9 2.82 10.55 16.00
CA TYR A 9 3.83 11.13 15.12
C TYR A 9 3.17 11.91 13.99
N THR A 10 3.76 13.03 13.61
CA THR A 10 3.42 13.70 12.35
C THR A 10 3.85 12.83 11.16
N GLY A 11 3.28 13.08 9.98
CA GLY A 11 3.70 12.39 8.75
C GLY A 11 5.21 12.50 8.49
N THR A 12 5.81 13.66 8.78
CA THR A 12 7.25 13.87 8.67
C THR A 12 8.04 13.05 9.70
N GLN A 13 7.54 12.91 10.93
CA GLN A 13 8.20 12.13 11.96
C GLN A 13 8.17 10.63 11.63
N ILE A 14 7.00 10.10 11.27
CA ILE A 14 6.90 8.67 10.94
C ILE A 14 7.73 8.32 9.70
N GLY A 15 7.74 9.18 8.66
CA GLY A 15 8.58 8.95 7.49
C GLY A 15 10.09 8.92 7.79
N LYS A 16 10.56 9.73 8.76
CA LYS A 16 11.95 9.66 9.24
C LYS A 16 12.24 8.36 10.00
N ILE A 17 11.29 7.92 10.83
CA ILE A 17 11.38 6.68 11.60
C ILE A 17 11.43 5.47 10.66
N GLU A 18 10.51 5.42 9.70
CA GLU A 18 10.43 4.36 8.68
C GLU A 18 11.72 4.25 7.88
N ARG A 19 12.23 5.39 7.38
CA ARG A 19 13.51 5.41 6.66
C ARG A 19 14.65 4.86 7.51
N ARG A 20 14.76 5.31 8.76
CA ARG A 20 15.83 4.85 9.65
C ARG A 20 15.69 3.36 9.98
N ALA A 21 14.47 2.87 10.19
CA ALA A 21 14.21 1.47 10.44
C ALA A 21 14.56 0.61 9.21
N ALA A 22 14.23 1.08 8.00
CA ALA A 22 14.59 0.45 6.74
C ALA A 22 16.11 0.30 6.61
N ASP A 23 16.85 1.39 6.84
CA ASP A 23 18.31 1.43 6.75
C ASP A 23 18.95 0.42 7.73
N VAL A 24 18.47 0.37 8.97
CA VAL A 24 18.98 -0.56 10.00
C VAL A 24 18.66 -2.02 9.64
N ALA A 25 17.50 -2.27 9.04
CA ALA A 25 17.08 -3.60 8.62
C ALA A 25 17.63 -4.04 7.25
N GLY A 26 18.34 -3.15 6.54
CA GLY A 26 18.83 -3.42 5.17
C GLY A 26 17.69 -3.60 4.15
N LEU A 27 16.55 -2.95 4.38
CA LEU A 27 15.37 -3.05 3.52
C LEU A 27 15.25 -1.80 2.64
N ASP A 28 14.86 -2.00 1.39
CA ASP A 28 14.54 -0.88 0.49
C ASP A 28 13.08 -0.42 0.66
N SER A 29 12.80 0.79 0.18
CA SER A 29 11.47 1.40 0.24
C SER A 29 10.41 0.56 -0.50
N TRP A 30 10.83 -0.19 -1.51
CA TRP A 30 9.95 -1.08 -2.25
C TRP A 30 9.48 -2.25 -1.39
N THR A 31 10.39 -2.92 -0.67
CA THR A 31 10.05 -4.03 0.24
C THR A 31 9.11 -3.56 1.34
N LEU A 32 9.31 -2.34 1.86
CA LEU A 32 8.39 -1.77 2.85
C LEU A 32 6.98 -1.55 2.28
N MET A 33 6.87 -0.97 1.08
CA MET A 33 5.59 -0.77 0.39
C MET A 33 4.87 -2.10 0.12
N GLN A 34 5.59 -3.12 -0.35
CA GLN A 34 5.02 -4.45 -0.55
C GLN A 34 4.44 -5.04 0.75
N ARG A 35 5.17 -4.91 1.86
CA ARG A 35 4.71 -5.39 3.17
C ARG A 35 3.51 -4.61 3.70
N ALA A 36 3.51 -3.28 3.52
CA ALA A 36 2.39 -2.43 3.90
C ALA A 36 1.13 -2.81 3.13
N GLY A 37 1.23 -2.94 1.80
CA GLY A 37 0.13 -3.39 0.94
C GLY A 37 -0.35 -4.80 1.28
N GLN A 38 0.56 -5.75 1.54
CA GLN A 38 0.21 -7.11 1.94
C GLN A 38 -0.59 -7.12 3.24
N CYS A 39 -0.13 -6.40 4.26
CA CYS A 39 -0.82 -6.29 5.54
C CYS A 39 -2.21 -5.66 5.37
N ALA A 40 -2.31 -4.61 4.57
CA ALA A 40 -3.60 -3.97 4.27
C ALA A 40 -4.56 -4.95 3.57
N PHE A 41 -4.11 -5.70 2.56
CA PHE A 41 -4.96 -6.66 1.86
C PHE A 41 -5.41 -7.82 2.77
N GLN A 42 -4.51 -8.38 3.59
CA GLN A 42 -4.86 -9.38 4.60
C GLN A 42 -5.92 -8.87 5.57
N LEU A 43 -5.81 -7.61 6.00
CA LEU A 43 -6.80 -6.97 6.86
C LEU A 43 -8.15 -6.79 6.15
N LEU A 44 -8.15 -6.43 4.86
CA LEU A 44 -9.38 -6.37 4.06
C LEU A 44 -10.06 -7.73 4.00
N GLN A 45 -9.31 -8.80 3.73
CA GLN A 45 -9.84 -10.17 3.70
C GLN A 45 -10.42 -10.60 5.05
N ALA A 46 -9.74 -10.28 6.15
CA ALA A 46 -10.21 -10.61 7.49
C ALA A 46 -11.47 -9.84 7.89
N LYS A 47 -11.57 -8.55 7.53
CA LYS A 47 -12.73 -7.71 7.86
C LYS A 47 -13.93 -7.97 6.96
N TRP A 48 -13.69 -8.26 5.68
CA TRP A 48 -14.73 -8.47 4.67
C TRP A 48 -14.51 -9.79 3.91
N PRO A 49 -14.70 -10.96 4.55
CA PRO A 49 -14.36 -12.27 3.97
C PRO A 49 -15.18 -12.63 2.71
N LYS A 50 -16.34 -12.00 2.53
CA LYS A 50 -17.22 -12.18 1.37
C LYS A 50 -16.96 -11.19 0.23
N ALA A 51 -16.10 -10.20 0.42
CA ALA A 51 -15.77 -9.24 -0.65
C ALA A 51 -15.12 -9.97 -1.83
N ARG A 52 -15.55 -9.63 -3.04
CA ARG A 52 -15.01 -10.15 -4.31
C ARG A 52 -14.79 -9.02 -5.32
N SER A 53 -14.97 -7.77 -4.90
CA SER A 53 -14.69 -6.60 -5.70
C SER A 53 -14.01 -5.53 -4.84
N LEU A 54 -13.16 -4.72 -5.46
CA LEU A 54 -12.40 -3.67 -4.80
C LEU A 54 -12.15 -2.50 -5.75
N THR A 55 -12.57 -1.31 -5.35
CA THR A 55 -12.17 -0.05 -6.02
C THR A 55 -11.09 0.63 -5.18
N VAL A 56 -9.94 0.93 -5.78
CA VAL A 56 -8.81 1.59 -5.10
C VAL A 56 -8.53 2.95 -5.72
N TRP A 57 -8.47 3.98 -4.88
CA TRP A 57 -8.16 5.36 -5.30
C TRP A 57 -6.69 5.64 -4.99
N CYS A 58 -5.86 5.69 -6.02
CA CYS A 58 -4.41 5.82 -5.86
C CYS A 58 -3.96 7.26 -6.12
N GLY A 59 -3.33 7.89 -5.12
CA GLY A 59 -2.64 9.17 -5.30
C GLY A 59 -1.28 9.03 -5.97
N ALA A 60 -0.63 10.16 -6.23
CA ALA A 60 0.68 10.21 -6.90
C ALA A 60 1.89 9.81 -6.01
N GLY A 61 1.71 9.65 -4.70
CA GLY A 61 2.80 9.39 -3.74
C GLY A 61 2.93 7.93 -3.31
N ASN A 62 3.76 7.66 -2.29
CA ASN A 62 3.98 6.31 -1.76
C ASN A 62 2.69 5.63 -1.31
N ASN A 63 1.75 6.36 -0.73
CA ASN A 63 0.46 5.80 -0.33
C ASN A 63 -0.37 5.29 -1.53
N GLY A 64 -0.27 5.95 -2.69
CA GLY A 64 -0.84 5.42 -3.92
C GLY A 64 -0.14 4.15 -4.38
N GLY A 65 1.18 4.08 -4.20
CA GLY A 65 1.98 2.86 -4.37
C GLY A 65 1.45 1.68 -3.55
N ASP A 66 1.19 1.88 -2.25
CA ASP A 66 0.57 0.86 -1.39
C ASP A 66 -0.79 0.41 -1.96
N GLY A 67 -1.59 1.36 -2.47
CA GLY A 67 -2.86 1.10 -3.13
C GLY A 67 -2.72 0.20 -4.37
N TYR A 68 -1.74 0.47 -5.23
CA TYR A 68 -1.47 -0.40 -6.39
C TYR A 68 -1.03 -1.81 -5.98
N VAL A 69 -0.24 -1.95 -4.91
CA VAL A 69 0.11 -3.27 -4.36
C VAL A 69 -1.14 -4.03 -3.91
N VAL A 70 -2.03 -3.38 -3.16
CA VAL A 70 -3.30 -3.98 -2.72
C VAL A 70 -4.17 -4.38 -3.93
N ALA A 71 -4.27 -3.50 -4.93
CA ALA A 71 -5.02 -3.76 -6.16
C ALA A 71 -4.48 -4.99 -6.90
N GLY A 72 -3.16 -5.09 -7.07
CA GLY A 72 -2.52 -6.24 -7.71
C GLY A 72 -2.76 -7.55 -6.95
N MET A 73 -2.64 -7.54 -5.62
CA MET A 73 -2.94 -8.72 -4.80
C MET A 73 -4.41 -9.13 -4.86
N ALA A 74 -5.33 -8.17 -4.87
CA ALA A 74 -6.75 -8.45 -5.03
C ALA A 74 -7.07 -9.06 -6.41
N ALA A 75 -6.46 -8.55 -7.48
CA ALA A 75 -6.59 -9.09 -8.83
C ALA A 75 -6.04 -10.53 -8.91
N GLN A 76 -4.85 -10.78 -8.37
CA GLN A 76 -4.27 -12.13 -8.27
C GLN A 76 -5.15 -13.10 -7.46
N ALA A 77 -5.88 -12.60 -6.47
CA ALA A 77 -6.85 -13.37 -5.69
C ALA A 77 -8.21 -13.57 -6.41
N GLY A 78 -8.34 -13.12 -7.67
CA GLY A 78 -9.53 -13.28 -8.50
C GLY A 78 -10.67 -12.30 -8.17
N TRP A 79 -10.37 -11.17 -7.53
CA TRP A 79 -11.39 -10.14 -7.26
C TRP A 79 -11.57 -9.25 -8.49
N ALA A 80 -12.78 -8.70 -8.66
CA ALA A 80 -13.03 -7.64 -9.62
C ALA A 80 -12.43 -6.32 -9.10
N VAL A 81 -11.34 -5.87 -9.69
CA VAL A 81 -10.60 -4.69 -9.22
C VAL A 81 -10.75 -3.52 -10.18
N GLU A 82 -11.05 -2.35 -9.64
CA GLU A 82 -11.02 -1.08 -10.35
C GLU A 82 -10.01 -0.16 -9.67
N VAL A 83 -9.13 0.48 -10.45
CA VAL A 83 -8.16 1.44 -9.93
C VAL A 83 -8.42 2.80 -10.53
N ILE A 84 -8.67 3.78 -9.66
CA ILE A 84 -8.86 5.17 -10.01
C ILE A 84 -7.57 5.92 -9.65
N ALA A 85 -6.76 6.23 -10.66
CA ALA A 85 -5.54 7.02 -10.48
C ALA A 85 -5.91 8.51 -10.38
N LEU A 86 -5.52 9.16 -9.27
CA LEU A 86 -5.74 10.59 -9.05
C LEU A 86 -4.57 11.46 -9.54
N GLY A 87 -3.49 10.82 -9.99
CA GLY A 87 -2.32 11.46 -10.58
C GLY A 87 -1.23 10.44 -10.87
N GLU A 88 -0.26 10.85 -11.70
CA GLU A 88 0.86 9.98 -12.08
C GLU A 88 1.79 9.67 -10.89
N PRO A 89 2.26 8.41 -10.73
CA PRO A 89 3.17 8.07 -9.65
C PRO A 89 4.51 8.83 -9.72
N THR A 90 4.81 9.58 -8.66
CA THR A 90 5.98 10.46 -8.57
C THR A 90 7.21 9.78 -7.96
N THR A 91 7.00 8.73 -7.18
CA THR A 91 8.09 7.98 -6.52
C THR A 91 8.39 6.69 -7.28
N GLU A 92 9.66 6.25 -7.21
CA GLU A 92 10.08 5.01 -7.87
C GLU A 92 9.31 3.77 -7.38
N PRO A 93 9.11 3.57 -6.06
CA PRO A 93 8.30 2.45 -5.58
C PRO A 93 6.85 2.49 -6.10
N ALA A 94 6.24 3.68 -6.18
CA ALA A 94 4.85 3.80 -6.66
C ALA A 94 4.73 3.53 -8.16
N ARG A 95 5.71 3.96 -8.98
CA ARG A 95 5.77 3.60 -10.41
C ARG A 95 5.89 2.09 -10.59
N ARG A 96 6.79 1.46 -9.84
CA ARG A 96 6.95 0.01 -9.86
C ARG A 96 5.67 -0.72 -9.42
N ALA A 97 5.00 -0.25 -8.37
CA ALA A 97 3.73 -0.80 -7.90
C ALA A 97 2.66 -0.77 -9.00
N LEU A 98 2.52 0.36 -9.70
CA LEU A 98 1.61 0.49 -10.83
C LEU A 98 1.94 -0.49 -11.97
N GLN A 99 3.22 -0.62 -12.31
CA GLN A 99 3.68 -1.54 -13.36
C GLN A 99 3.36 -3.00 -12.99
N GLU A 100 3.66 -3.42 -11.76
CA GLU A 100 3.36 -4.78 -11.31
C GLU A 100 1.85 -5.02 -11.19
N ALA A 101 1.06 -4.05 -10.73
CA ALA A 101 -0.38 -4.18 -10.63
C ALA A 101 -1.07 -4.36 -11.99
N THR A 102 -0.57 -3.69 -13.04
CA THR A 102 -1.13 -3.78 -14.39
C THR A 102 -0.76 -5.08 -15.10
N GLN A 103 0.35 -5.71 -14.76
CA GLN A 103 0.77 -7.01 -15.32
C GLN A 103 -0.12 -8.19 -14.88
N HIS A 104 -0.79 -8.09 -13.72
CA HIS A 104 -1.62 -9.16 -13.16
C HIS A 104 -3.13 -9.00 -13.44
N SER A 105 -3.50 -7.97 -14.21
CA SER A 105 -4.89 -7.70 -14.61
C SER A 105 -5.26 -8.32 -15.97
N MET A 106 -4.40 -9.20 -16.52
CA MET A 106 -4.66 -10.05 -17.69
C MET A 106 -4.66 -11.52 -17.28
#